data_AF-A0A7S1GL38-F1
#
_entry.id   AF-A0A7S1GL38-F1
#
_cell.length_a   1.000
_cell.length_b   1.000
_cell.length_c   1.000
_cell.angle_alpha   90.00
_cell.angle_beta   90.00
_cell.angle_gamma   90.00
#
_symmetry.space_group_name_H-M   'P 1'
#
loop_
_entity.id
_entity.type
_entity.pdbx_description
1 polymer ?
#
loop_
_entity_poly.entity_id
_entity_poly.type
_entity_poly.pdbx_seq_one_letter_code
_entity_poly.pdbx_strand_id
1 'polypeptide(L)'
;CLALCSGTRYRANDTSNTFAHITNTAHQDLDPNFVEEKCVRLWNEDDIGRILVKDGTCADLSVAKERIDHVIDQMEQITGELFRAYRHEFGVFAPIENCFEHYGLDFVVRDDWSVFLLEVNPGPDFKQTGTRLSKVIENLMNATVDVVFGLGSGVDGLSIVFAND
;
A
#
# COMPACT_ATOMS: atom_id res chain seq x y z
N CYS A 1 -1.04 -2.58 -4.90
CA CYS A 1 -1.25 -1.50 -3.90
C CYS A 1 -0.78 -0.16 -4.48
N LEU A 2 -0.83 0.91 -3.69
CA LEU A 2 -0.41 2.27 -4.09
C LEU A 2 0.91 2.64 -3.42
N ALA A 3 1.71 3.47 -4.08
CA ALA A 3 2.85 4.14 -3.49
C ALA A 3 2.51 5.63 -3.31
N LEU A 4 2.55 6.11 -2.07
CA LEU A 4 2.37 7.51 -1.74
C LEU A 4 3.74 8.16 -1.57
N CYS A 5 4.06 9.09 -2.47
CA CYS A 5 5.35 9.74 -2.58
C CYS A 5 5.23 11.22 -2.23
N SER A 6 6.29 11.78 -1.65
CA SER A 6 6.45 13.22 -1.56
C SER A 6 6.70 13.82 -2.96
N GLY A 7 6.05 14.95 -3.27
CA GLY A 7 6.36 15.76 -4.45
C GLY A 7 7.68 16.54 -4.33
N THR A 8 8.27 16.59 -3.13
CA THR A 8 9.49 17.33 -2.80
C THR A 8 10.66 16.39 -2.54
N ARG A 9 11.85 16.75 -3.04
CA ARG A 9 13.04 15.91 -2.85
C ARG A 9 13.43 15.82 -1.36
N TYR A 10 13.49 14.60 -0.85
CA TYR A 10 13.95 14.29 0.50
C TYR A 10 15.36 14.85 0.81
N ARG A 11 15.51 15.42 2.01
CA ARG A 11 16.79 15.87 2.57
C ARG A 11 16.83 15.56 4.06
N ALA A 12 17.65 14.59 4.46
CA ALA A 12 17.74 14.13 5.86
C ALA A 12 18.05 15.26 6.86
N ASN A 13 18.88 16.23 6.45
CA ASN A 13 19.31 17.33 7.31
C ASN A 13 18.30 18.49 7.41
N ASP A 14 17.23 18.48 6.61
CA ASP A 14 16.21 19.53 6.60
C ASP A 14 14.89 18.97 7.13
N THR A 15 14.83 18.73 8.44
CA THR A 15 13.65 18.17 9.10
C THR A 15 12.47 19.15 9.18
N SER A 16 12.66 20.41 8.79
CA SER A 16 11.62 21.44 8.80
C SER A 16 10.71 21.40 7.57
N ASN A 17 11.21 20.83 6.46
CA ASN A 17 10.46 20.73 5.22
C ASN A 17 9.50 19.55 5.25
N THR A 18 8.33 19.75 5.84
CA THR A 18 7.33 18.68 6.01
C THR A 18 6.86 18.09 4.68
N PHE A 19 6.83 18.86 3.59
CA PHE A 19 6.50 18.32 2.27
C PHE A 19 7.47 17.23 1.82
N ALA A 20 8.74 17.28 2.21
CA ALA A 20 9.75 16.28 1.88
C ALA A 20 9.69 15.03 2.78
N HIS A 21 9.06 15.12 3.96
CA HIS A 21 9.08 14.08 4.99
C HIS A 21 7.73 13.40 5.22
N ILE A 22 6.62 14.02 4.83
CA ILE A 22 5.26 13.51 5.02
C ILE A 22 4.68 13.15 3.65
N THR A 23 4.23 11.92 3.45
CA THR A 23 3.74 11.42 2.15
C THR A 23 2.22 11.42 2.00
N ASN A 24 1.47 11.71 3.06
CA ASN A 24 0.01 11.75 3.02
C ASN A 24 -0.49 12.71 1.94
N THR A 25 -1.38 12.24 1.06
CA THR A 25 -1.90 13.02 -0.07
C THR A 25 -2.58 14.32 0.39
N ALA A 26 -3.36 14.28 1.47
CA ALA A 26 -4.01 15.47 2.03
C ALA A 26 -3.02 16.56 2.47
N HIS A 27 -1.81 16.17 2.91
CA HIS A 27 -0.75 17.12 3.22
C HIS A 27 -0.05 17.61 1.95
N GLN A 28 0.22 16.71 1.00
CA GLN A 28 0.84 17.06 -0.28
C GLN A 28 0.00 18.02 -1.11
N ASP A 29 -1.34 17.93 -1.06
CA ASP A 29 -2.29 18.83 -1.73
C ASP A 29 -2.22 20.28 -1.21
N LEU A 30 -1.58 20.52 -0.06
CA LEU A 30 -1.31 21.87 0.44
C LEU A 30 -0.17 22.57 -0.32
N ASP A 31 0.65 21.84 -1.09
CA ASP A 31 1.68 22.45 -1.93
C ASP A 31 1.02 23.12 -3.15
N PRO A 32 1.21 24.43 -3.38
CA PRO A 32 0.70 25.10 -4.58
C PRO A 32 1.18 24.48 -5.91
N ASN A 33 2.25 23.68 -5.88
CA ASN A 33 2.80 22.97 -7.03
C ASN A 33 2.46 21.48 -7.03
N PHE A 34 1.46 21.06 -6.24
CA PHE A 34 1.03 19.67 -6.16
C PHE A 34 0.69 19.13 -7.55
N VAL A 35 1.21 17.94 -7.82
CA VAL A 35 0.89 17.15 -9.02
C VAL A 35 0.58 15.75 -8.53
N GLU A 36 -0.70 15.38 -8.55
CA GLU A 36 -1.20 14.12 -8.01
C GLU A 36 -0.45 12.92 -8.60
N GLU A 37 -0.20 12.92 -9.91
CA GLU A 37 0.50 11.80 -10.54
C GLU A 37 1.90 11.61 -9.95
N LYS A 38 2.60 12.68 -9.53
CA LYS A 38 3.93 12.55 -8.90
C LYS A 38 3.87 11.97 -7.50
N CYS A 39 2.76 12.16 -6.79
CA CYS A 39 2.61 11.81 -5.39
C CYS A 39 1.87 10.48 -5.21
N VAL A 40 1.06 10.05 -6.17
CA VAL A 40 0.30 8.80 -6.09
C VAL A 40 0.68 7.91 -7.27
N ARG A 41 1.33 6.78 -7.00
CA ARG A 41 1.84 5.84 -8.02
C ARG A 41 1.28 4.44 -7.81
N LEU A 42 1.30 3.61 -8.85
CA LEU A 42 1.06 2.17 -8.71
C LEU A 42 2.33 1.48 -8.24
N TRP A 43 2.25 0.68 -7.18
CA TRP A 43 3.36 -0.18 -6.78
C TRP A 43 3.40 -1.41 -7.68
N ASN A 44 3.97 -1.25 -8.87
CA ASN A 44 4.15 -2.32 -9.87
C ASN A 44 5.33 -2.01 -10.80
N GLU A 45 5.66 -2.97 -11.66
CA GLU A 45 6.77 -2.89 -12.61
C GLU A 45 6.60 -1.76 -13.64
N ASP A 46 5.37 -1.49 -14.06
CA ASP A 46 5.05 -0.51 -15.10
C ASP A 46 5.13 0.95 -14.65
N ASP A 47 5.05 1.22 -13.34
CA ASP A 47 5.13 2.56 -12.76
C ASP A 47 6.40 2.70 -11.90
N ILE A 48 6.40 2.14 -10.68
CA ILE A 48 7.58 2.19 -9.79
C ILE A 48 8.79 1.47 -10.41
N GLY A 49 8.61 0.32 -11.04
CA GLY A 49 9.73 -0.41 -11.64
C GLY A 49 10.46 0.41 -12.71
N ARG A 50 9.73 1.12 -13.57
CA ARG A 50 10.32 2.03 -14.57
C ARG A 50 11.03 3.22 -13.94
N ILE A 51 10.56 3.73 -12.80
CA ILE A 51 11.22 4.81 -12.06
C ILE A 51 12.56 4.33 -11.51
N LEU A 52 12.59 3.15 -10.88
CA LEU A 52 13.79 2.55 -10.29
C LEU A 52 14.87 2.23 -11.32
N VAL A 53 14.48 1.86 -12.55
CA VAL A 53 15.45 1.67 -13.64
C VAL A 53 15.95 3.01 -14.16
N LYS A 54 15.04 3.98 -14.33
CA LYS A 54 15.38 5.31 -14.87
C LYS A 54 16.33 6.09 -13.96
N ASP A 55 16.21 5.95 -12.65
CA ASP A 55 17.07 6.64 -11.67
C ASP A 55 18.37 5.89 -11.33
N GLY A 56 18.54 4.67 -11.87
CA GLY A 56 19.72 3.82 -11.67
C GLY A 56 19.71 3.03 -10.36
N THR A 57 18.60 3.03 -9.61
CA THR A 57 18.45 2.20 -8.40
C THR A 57 18.42 0.71 -8.74
N CYS A 58 17.85 0.34 -9.89
CA CYS A 58 17.82 -1.02 -10.43
C CYS A 58 18.47 -1.06 -11.81
N ALA A 59 19.20 -2.15 -12.11
CA ALA A 59 19.91 -2.30 -13.39
C ALA A 59 18.95 -2.45 -14.57
N ASP A 60 17.84 -3.16 -14.37
CA ASP A 60 16.80 -3.40 -15.37
C ASP A 60 15.45 -3.71 -14.69
N LEU A 61 14.42 -3.95 -15.51
CA LEU A 61 13.06 -4.24 -15.01
C LEU A 61 12.96 -5.59 -14.30
N SER A 62 13.84 -6.56 -14.59
CA SER A 62 13.85 -7.84 -13.88
C SER A 62 14.29 -7.63 -12.43
N VAL A 63 15.37 -6.87 -12.22
CA VAL A 63 15.83 -6.50 -10.88
C VAL A 63 14.78 -5.66 -10.15
N ALA A 64 14.15 -4.71 -10.84
CA ALA A 64 13.09 -3.90 -10.24
C ALA A 64 11.88 -4.73 -9.82
N LYS A 65 11.48 -5.71 -10.66
CA LYS A 65 10.44 -6.68 -10.36
C LYS A 65 10.74 -7.46 -9.09
N GLU A 66 11.92 -8.07 -9.01
CA GLU A 66 12.33 -8.87 -7.84
C GLU A 66 12.24 -8.06 -6.54
N ARG A 67 12.63 -6.78 -6.58
CA ARG A 67 12.54 -5.91 -5.40
C ARG A 67 11.11 -5.50 -5.04
N ILE A 68 10.27 -5.23 -6.05
CA ILE A 68 8.85 -4.93 -5.85
C ILE A 68 8.15 -6.12 -5.21
N ASP A 69 8.38 -7.33 -5.74
CA ASP A 69 7.82 -8.58 -5.22
C ASP A 69 8.32 -8.83 -3.79
N HIS A 70 9.62 -8.63 -3.53
CA HIS A 70 10.19 -8.77 -2.19
C HIS A 70 9.57 -7.82 -1.14
N VAL A 71 9.19 -6.61 -1.54
CA VAL A 71 8.47 -5.68 -0.65
C VAL A 71 7.05 -6.17 -0.39
N ILE A 72 6.35 -6.67 -1.42
CA ILE A 72 5.01 -7.25 -1.26
C ILE A 72 5.04 -8.45 -0.31
N ASP A 73 5.99 -9.37 -0.48
CA ASP A 73 6.14 -10.54 0.40
C ASP A 73 6.31 -10.13 1.87
N GLN A 74 7.13 -9.11 2.14
CA GLN A 74 7.30 -8.58 3.49
C GLN A 74 6.02 -7.93 4.03
N MET A 75 5.30 -7.15 3.22
CA MET A 75 4.01 -6.56 3.61
C MET A 75 2.97 -7.64 3.96
N GLU A 76 2.89 -8.70 3.15
CA GLU A 76 2.02 -9.86 3.40
C GLU A 76 2.39 -10.58 4.70
N GLN A 77 3.68 -10.85 4.92
CA GLN A 77 4.18 -11.44 6.17
C GLN A 77 3.85 -10.59 7.40
N ILE A 78 4.15 -9.30 7.35
CA ILE A 78 3.87 -8.37 8.46
C ILE A 78 2.36 -8.31 8.75
N THR A 79 1.53 -8.27 7.70
CA THR A 79 0.07 -8.27 7.83
C THR A 79 -0.43 -9.57 8.45
N GLY A 80 0.10 -10.72 8.02
CA GLY A 80 -0.24 -12.02 8.57
C GLY A 80 0.14 -12.14 10.05
N GLU A 81 1.35 -11.73 10.43
CA GLU A 81 1.79 -11.72 11.84
C GLU A 81 0.97 -10.74 12.69
N LEU A 82 0.58 -9.59 12.14
CA LEU A 82 -0.30 -8.63 12.81
C LEU A 82 -1.62 -9.29 13.21
N PHE A 83 -2.38 -9.86 12.27
CA PHE A 83 -3.65 -10.51 12.59
C PHE A 83 -3.47 -11.76 13.45
N ARG A 84 -2.39 -12.53 13.23
CA ARG A 84 -2.04 -13.65 14.09
C ARG A 84 -1.85 -13.21 15.54
N ALA A 85 -1.16 -12.10 15.79
CA ALA A 85 -0.94 -11.57 17.14
C ALA A 85 -2.27 -11.19 17.82
N TYR A 86 -3.23 -10.67 17.06
CA TYR A 86 -4.53 -10.23 17.57
C TYR A 86 -5.62 -11.32 17.65
N ARG A 87 -5.36 -12.54 17.15
CA ARG A 87 -6.38 -13.60 17.01
C ARG A 87 -7.11 -14.01 18.31
N HIS A 88 -6.49 -13.76 19.48
CA HIS A 88 -7.08 -14.02 20.80
C HIS A 88 -7.21 -12.75 21.66
N GLU A 89 -6.93 -11.58 21.11
CA GLU A 89 -6.92 -10.30 21.81
C GLU A 89 -8.24 -9.55 21.59
N PHE A 90 -9.34 -10.17 22.00
CA PHE A 90 -10.71 -9.69 21.76
C PHE A 90 -11.05 -8.35 22.43
N GLY A 91 -10.21 -7.86 23.34
CA GLY A 91 -10.34 -6.52 23.90
C GLY A 91 -9.88 -5.40 22.94
N VAL A 92 -9.10 -5.77 21.91
CA VAL A 92 -8.54 -4.83 20.92
C VAL A 92 -9.08 -5.12 19.52
N PHE A 93 -9.15 -6.39 19.12
CA PHE A 93 -9.70 -6.83 17.84
C PHE A 93 -10.79 -7.88 18.06
N ALA A 94 -12.04 -7.48 17.88
CA ALA A 94 -13.22 -8.32 18.09
C ALA A 94 -13.92 -8.58 16.75
N PRO A 95 -13.51 -9.61 15.98
CA PRO A 95 -14.21 -9.97 14.75
C PRO A 95 -15.64 -10.39 15.08
N ILE A 96 -16.61 -9.83 14.34
CA ILE A 96 -18.03 -10.16 14.46
C ILE A 96 -18.39 -11.10 13.31
N GLU A 97 -19.13 -12.17 13.64
CA GLU A 97 -19.59 -13.13 12.63
C GLU A 97 -20.39 -12.44 11.52
N ASN A 98 -20.14 -12.82 10.27
CA ASN A 98 -20.74 -12.22 9.07
C ASN A 98 -20.44 -10.73 8.85
N CYS A 99 -19.47 -10.16 9.56
CA CYS A 99 -18.93 -8.83 9.29
C CYS A 99 -17.55 -8.93 8.62
N PHE A 100 -17.26 -7.96 7.77
CA PHE A 100 -15.93 -7.74 7.20
C PHE A 100 -15.62 -6.25 7.25
N GLU A 101 -14.34 -5.90 7.20
CA GLU A 101 -13.87 -4.52 7.19
C GLU A 101 -12.67 -4.39 6.25
N HIS A 102 -12.64 -3.32 5.46
CA HIS A 102 -11.46 -2.93 4.72
C HIS A 102 -10.57 -2.06 5.61
N TYR A 103 -9.33 -2.47 5.76
CA TYR A 103 -8.28 -1.67 6.38
C TYR A 103 -7.32 -1.15 5.32
N GLY A 104 -6.86 0.09 5.47
CA GLY A 104 -5.68 0.60 4.77
C GLY A 104 -4.46 0.39 5.66
N LEU A 105 -3.44 -0.31 5.19
CA LEU A 105 -2.20 -0.48 5.94
C LEU A 105 -1.11 0.34 5.25
N ASP A 106 -0.52 1.26 6.01
CA ASP A 106 0.54 2.14 5.52
C ASP A 106 1.89 1.56 5.94
N PHE A 107 2.76 1.39 4.94
CA PHE A 107 4.09 0.86 5.12
C PHE A 107 5.15 1.84 4.62
N VAL A 108 6.33 1.79 5.21
CA VAL A 108 7.52 2.51 4.74
C VAL A 108 8.55 1.50 4.27
N VAL A 109 9.10 1.73 3.07
CA VAL A 109 10.19 0.95 2.48
C VAL A 109 11.48 1.72 2.65
N ARG A 110 12.50 1.09 3.24
CA ARG A 110 13.84 1.69 3.39
C ARG A 110 14.70 1.49 2.14
N ASP A 111 15.84 2.16 2.09
CA ASP A 111 16.84 2.05 1.03
C ASP A 111 17.46 0.63 0.92
N ASP A 112 17.47 -0.13 2.01
CA ASP A 112 17.84 -1.54 2.07
C ASP A 112 16.69 -2.51 1.74
N TRP A 113 15.53 -2.01 1.30
CA TRP A 113 14.33 -2.79 0.93
C TRP A 113 13.64 -3.51 2.08
N SER A 114 14.00 -3.20 3.33
CA SER A 114 13.22 -3.62 4.48
C SER A 114 11.92 -2.81 4.61
N VAL A 115 10.86 -3.48 5.05
CA VAL A 115 9.52 -2.92 5.18
C VAL A 115 9.14 -2.74 6.65
N PHE A 116 8.58 -1.58 6.99
CA PHE A 116 8.04 -1.29 8.31
C PHE A 116 6.57 -0.91 8.21
N LEU A 117 5.72 -1.50 9.07
CA LEU A 117 4.34 -1.05 9.25
C LEU A 117 4.36 0.27 10.03
N LEU A 118 3.69 1.30 9.48
CA LEU A 118 3.55 2.61 10.12
C LEU A 118 2.23 2.70 10.88
N GLU A 119 1.12 2.42 10.20
CA GLU A 119 -0.22 2.49 10.79
C GLU A 119 -1.24 1.59 10.08
N VAL A 120 -2.35 1.35 10.77
CA VAL A 120 -3.52 0.59 10.28
C VAL A 120 -4.73 1.52 10.37
N ASN A 121 -5.29 1.88 9.21
CA ASN A 121 -6.37 2.83 9.07
C ASN A 121 -7.70 2.12 8.83
N PRO A 122 -8.69 2.21 9.76
CA PRO A 122 -10.04 1.74 9.50
C PRO A 122 -10.74 2.67 8.49
N GLY A 123 -11.47 2.09 7.53
CA GLY A 123 -12.22 2.87 6.55
C GLY A 123 -11.35 3.74 5.63
N PRO A 124 -10.46 3.12 4.81
CA PRO A 124 -9.58 3.87 3.93
C PRO A 124 -10.34 4.77 2.94
N ASP A 125 -9.80 5.97 2.68
CA ASP A 125 -10.42 6.93 1.75
C ASP A 125 -10.13 6.56 0.29
N PHE A 126 -11.09 5.90 -0.34
CA PHE A 126 -11.04 5.52 -1.75
C PHE A 126 -11.29 6.67 -2.75
N LYS A 127 -11.59 7.89 -2.28
CA LYS A 127 -11.81 9.05 -3.18
C LYS A 127 -10.50 9.65 -3.69
N GLN A 128 -9.40 9.47 -2.95
CA GLN A 128 -8.13 10.15 -3.20
C GLN A 128 -7.30 9.54 -4.34
N THR A 129 -7.82 8.53 -5.03
CA THR A 129 -7.15 7.81 -6.11
C THR A 129 -7.27 8.46 -7.50
N GLY A 130 -8.04 9.55 -7.63
CA GLY A 130 -8.31 10.19 -8.91
C GLY A 130 -8.99 9.26 -9.92
N THR A 131 -9.30 9.78 -11.11
CA THR A 131 -9.92 8.96 -12.18
C THR A 131 -8.97 7.88 -12.68
N ARG A 132 -7.66 8.12 -12.63
CA ARG A 132 -6.61 7.23 -13.13
C ARG A 132 -6.56 5.89 -12.37
N LEU A 133 -6.82 5.88 -11.07
CA LEU A 133 -6.71 4.67 -10.25
C LEU A 133 -8.09 4.12 -9.84
N SER A 134 -9.17 4.66 -10.41
CA SER A 134 -10.54 4.15 -10.21
C SER A 134 -10.67 2.65 -10.45
N LYS A 135 -9.92 2.10 -11.43
CA LYS A 135 -9.90 0.66 -11.72
C LYS A 135 -9.34 -0.19 -10.58
N VAL A 136 -8.40 0.33 -9.81
CA VAL A 136 -7.86 -0.37 -8.62
C VAL A 136 -8.95 -0.56 -7.59
N ILE A 137 -9.74 0.50 -7.34
CA ILE A 137 -10.86 0.46 -6.39
C ILE A 137 -11.97 -0.45 -6.91
N GLU A 138 -12.32 -0.37 -8.19
CA GLU A 138 -13.32 -1.24 -8.81
C GLU A 138 -12.93 -2.72 -8.67
N ASN A 139 -11.68 -3.06 -8.96
CA ASN A 139 -11.17 -4.43 -8.83
C ASN A 139 -11.19 -4.90 -7.37
N LEU A 140 -10.79 -4.05 -6.41
CA LEU A 140 -10.86 -4.37 -4.98
C LEU A 140 -12.29 -4.67 -4.54
N MET A 141 -13.26 -3.85 -4.95
CA MET A 141 -14.67 -4.03 -4.58
C MET A 141 -15.25 -5.32 -5.17
N ASN A 142 -14.97 -5.61 -6.45
CA ASN A 142 -15.40 -6.84 -7.10
C ASN A 142 -14.80 -8.08 -6.41
N ALA A 143 -13.48 -8.08 -6.17
CA ALA A 143 -12.81 -9.20 -5.50
C ALA A 143 -13.32 -9.40 -4.06
N THR A 144 -13.67 -8.31 -3.35
CA THR A 144 -14.27 -8.39 -2.02
C THR A 144 -15.63 -9.11 -2.07
N VAL A 145 -16.49 -8.76 -3.02
CA VAL A 145 -17.80 -9.41 -3.19
C VAL A 145 -17.62 -10.90 -3.50
N ASP A 146 -16.68 -11.25 -4.36
CA ASP A 146 -16.42 -12.65 -4.71
C ASP A 146 -15.97 -13.47 -3.50
N VAL A 147 -15.10 -12.92 -2.64
CA VAL A 147 -14.65 -13.56 -1.40
C VAL A 147 -15.78 -13.70 -0.39
N VAL A 148 -16.48 -12.61 -0.09
CA VAL A 148 -17.50 -12.57 0.97
C VAL A 148 -18.69 -13.46 0.65
N PHE A 149 -19.08 -13.54 -0.63
CA PHE A 149 -20.24 -14.33 -1.07
C PHE A 149 -19.88 -15.68 -1.69
N GLY A 150 -18.59 -16.02 -1.81
CA GLY A 150 -18.13 -17.28 -2.39
C GLY A 150 -18.53 -17.44 -3.86
N LEU A 151 -18.56 -16.34 -4.63
CA LEU A 151 -19.09 -16.31 -6.00
C LEU A 151 -18.05 -16.63 -7.09
N GLY A 152 -16.76 -16.71 -6.74
CA GLY A 152 -15.66 -16.87 -7.69
C GLY A 152 -14.89 -18.19 -7.56
N SER A 153 -14.29 -18.64 -8.68
CA SER A 153 -13.34 -19.77 -8.73
C SER A 153 -11.88 -19.35 -8.52
N GLY A 154 -11.62 -18.10 -8.16
CA GLY A 154 -10.28 -17.54 -7.91
C GLY A 154 -10.36 -16.09 -7.42
N VAL A 155 -9.40 -15.69 -6.60
CA VAL A 155 -9.30 -14.33 -6.02
C VAL A 155 -8.27 -13.54 -6.82
N ASP A 156 -8.63 -13.12 -8.04
CA ASP A 156 -7.72 -12.32 -8.85
C ASP A 156 -7.39 -11.01 -8.13
N GLY A 157 -6.13 -10.85 -7.72
CA GLY A 157 -5.62 -9.67 -7.03
C GLY A 157 -5.77 -9.64 -5.50
N LEU A 158 -6.25 -10.71 -4.86
CA LEU A 158 -6.24 -10.87 -3.40
C LEU A 158 -5.47 -12.12 -2.99
N SER A 159 -4.60 -11.99 -1.97
CA SER A 159 -3.87 -13.09 -1.35
C SER A 159 -4.43 -13.38 0.05
N ILE A 160 -4.58 -14.64 0.41
CA ILE A 160 -4.81 -15.02 1.81
C ILE A 160 -3.47 -14.97 2.54
N VAL A 161 -3.30 -13.98 3.41
CA VAL A 161 -2.06 -13.79 4.19
C VAL A 161 -2.15 -14.40 5.60
N PHE A 162 -3.36 -14.61 6.11
CA PHE A 162 -3.64 -15.25 7.38
C PHE A 162 -5.05 -15.83 7.36
N ALA A 163 -5.19 -17.03 7.92
CA ALA A 163 -6.46 -17.66 8.24
C ALA A 163 -6.38 -18.16 9.68
N ASN A 164 -7.45 -17.98 10.46
CA ASN A 164 -7.52 -18.55 11.79
C ASN A 164 -7.80 -20.05 11.65
N ASP A 165 -7.04 -20.87 12.39
CA ASP A 165 -7.23 -22.33 12.44
C ASP A 165 -8.54 -22.71 13.16
#